data_AF-A0A0G1QRW5-F1
#
_entry.id   AF-A0A0G1QRW5-F1
#
_cell.length_a   1.000
_cell.length_b   1.000
_cell.length_c   1.000
_cell.angle_alpha   90.00
_cell.angle_beta   90.00
_cell.angle_gamma   90.00
#
_symmetry.space_group_name_H-M   'P 1'
#
loop_
_entity.id
_entity.type
_entity.pdbx_description
1 polymer ?
#
loop_
_entity_poly.entity_id
_entity_poly.type
_entity_poly.pdbx_seq_one_letter_code
_entity_poly.pdbx_strand_id
1 'polypeptide(L)'
;MIAKIASDSQKPDGLTIIGSDDETTCRELVERFLEPLSIRKIPGIGPKTEARFHALEIKTVKDLKKFSRKQLEEMLGKWGIELYEKVRGRDESPLQEVWIPKSIGEQETFEKDTLNADFIFSRLKVICQNVFRRFSESGFQSFRT
;
A
#
# COMPACT_ATOMS: atom_id res chain seq x y z
N MET A 1 -6.28 7.82 -3.36
CA MET A 1 -4.86 8.04 -2.94
C MET A 1 -4.61 9.39 -2.26
N ILE A 2 -4.88 10.54 -2.90
CA ILE A 2 -4.45 11.89 -2.45
C ILE A 2 -4.94 12.19 -1.02
N ALA A 3 -6.22 11.95 -0.73
CA ALA A 3 -6.80 12.17 0.60
C ALA A 3 -6.03 11.45 1.72
N LYS A 4 -5.51 10.25 1.46
CA LYS A 4 -4.68 9.50 2.43
C LYS A 4 -3.35 10.18 2.71
N ILE A 5 -2.75 10.85 1.72
CA ILE A 5 -1.50 11.58 1.89
C ILE A 5 -1.77 12.92 2.61
N ALA A 6 -2.85 13.61 2.22
CA ALA A 6 -3.25 14.90 2.78
C ALA A 6 -3.59 14.82 4.28
N SER A 7 -4.24 13.73 4.72
CA SER A 7 -4.61 13.54 6.13
C SER A 7 -3.39 13.41 7.06
N ASP A 8 -2.22 13.03 6.53
CA ASP A 8 -0.97 12.96 7.31
C ASP A 8 -0.19 14.28 7.32
N SER A 9 -0.56 15.28 6.50
CA SER A 9 0.30 16.45 6.21
C SER A 9 0.34 17.49 7.34
N GLN A 10 -0.74 17.66 8.09
CA GLN A 10 -0.85 18.64 9.18
C GLN A 10 -1.15 17.98 10.53
N LYS A 11 -0.69 16.74 10.75
CA LYS A 11 -0.85 16.08 12.04
C LYS A 11 0.05 16.72 13.11
N PRO A 12 -0.39 16.79 14.38
CA PRO A 12 -1.72 16.41 14.89
C PRO A 12 -2.76 17.53 14.68
N ASP A 13 -4.06 17.16 14.71
CA ASP A 13 -5.24 18.07 14.69
C ASP A 13 -5.36 19.09 13.54
N GLY A 14 -4.64 18.89 12.44
CA GLY A 14 -4.77 19.73 11.25
C GLY A 14 -5.67 19.15 10.17
N LEU A 15 -6.21 20.03 9.32
CA LEU A 15 -7.02 19.71 8.16
C LEU A 15 -6.34 20.20 6.89
N THR A 16 -6.14 19.30 5.92
CA THR A 16 -5.59 19.63 4.60
C THR A 16 -6.65 19.42 3.54
N ILE A 17 -7.04 20.48 2.85
CA ILE A 17 -7.96 20.45 1.70
C ILE A 17 -7.15 20.71 0.43
N ILE A 18 -7.30 19.83 -0.56
CA ILE A 18 -6.64 19.95 -1.86
C ILE A 18 -7.73 19.76 -2.91
N GLY A 19 -8.17 20.85 -3.50
CA GLY A 19 -9.23 20.85 -4.50
C GLY A 19 -9.78 22.24 -4.75
N SER A 20 -10.47 22.38 -5.88
CA SER A 20 -11.20 23.58 -6.30
C SER A 20 -12.40 23.11 -7.13
N ASP A 21 -13.44 23.95 -7.23
CA ASP A 21 -14.62 23.68 -8.08
C ASP A 21 -14.27 23.75 -9.58
N ASP A 22 -13.18 24.42 -9.93
CA ASP A 22 -12.62 24.45 -11.29
C ASP A 22 -11.64 23.29 -11.52
N GLU A 23 -11.87 22.49 -12.57
CA GLU A 23 -11.07 21.27 -12.86
C GLU A 23 -9.59 21.59 -13.12
N THR A 24 -9.31 22.69 -13.83
CA THR A 24 -7.94 23.08 -14.19
C THR A 24 -7.15 23.45 -12.94
N THR A 25 -7.73 24.31 -12.12
CA THR A 25 -7.18 24.74 -10.82
C THR A 25 -7.02 23.55 -9.88
N CYS A 26 -7.98 22.63 -9.84
CA CYS A 26 -7.90 21.42 -9.02
C CYS A 26 -6.69 20.55 -9.40
N ARG A 27 -6.44 20.35 -10.71
CA ARG A 27 -5.24 19.63 -11.19
C ARG A 27 -3.94 20.33 -10.76
N GLU A 28 -3.84 21.64 -10.94
CA GLU A 28 -2.66 22.40 -10.55
C GLU A 28 -2.37 22.32 -9.04
N LEU A 29 -3.41 22.40 -8.21
CA LEU A 29 -3.29 22.24 -6.75
C LEU A 29 -2.78 20.84 -6.38
N VAL A 30 -3.30 19.81 -7.04
CA VAL A 30 -2.86 18.42 -6.85
C VAL A 30 -1.39 18.26 -7.27
N GLU A 31 -0.99 18.80 -8.42
CA GLU A 31 0.40 18.72 -8.86
C GLU A 31 1.35 19.44 -7.90
N ARG A 32 1.01 20.68 -7.50
CA ARG A 32 1.78 21.44 -6.51
C ARG A 32 1.92 20.72 -5.19
N PHE A 33 0.87 20.03 -4.74
CA PHE A 33 0.90 19.25 -3.52
C PHE A 33 1.78 18.00 -3.66
N LEU A 34 1.66 17.27 -4.77
CA LEU A 34 2.33 15.97 -4.94
C LEU A 34 3.80 16.09 -5.31
N GLU A 35 4.16 16.97 -6.24
CA GLU A 35 5.50 17.07 -6.82
C GLU A 35 6.66 17.14 -5.81
N PRO A 36 6.60 17.96 -4.74
CA PRO A 36 7.69 18.07 -3.77
C PRO A 36 7.78 16.88 -2.81
N LEU A 37 6.78 16.00 -2.77
CA LEU A 37 6.78 14.88 -1.84
C LEU A 37 7.87 13.86 -2.19
N SER A 38 8.46 13.27 -1.16
CA SER A 38 9.25 12.05 -1.32
C SER A 38 8.38 10.96 -1.96
N ILE A 39 8.96 10.16 -2.86
CA ILE A 39 8.28 9.00 -3.45
C ILE A 39 7.74 8.04 -2.38
N ARG A 40 8.33 8.01 -1.18
CA ARG A 40 7.91 7.17 -0.06
C ARG A 40 6.53 7.53 0.50
N LYS A 41 6.05 8.75 0.23
CA LYS A 41 4.70 9.18 0.62
C LYS A 41 3.62 8.57 -0.28
N ILE A 42 3.96 8.03 -1.45
CA ILE A 42 2.99 7.42 -2.36
C ILE A 42 2.57 6.04 -1.81
N PRO A 43 1.26 5.81 -1.56
CA PRO A 43 0.75 4.51 -1.14
C PRO A 43 1.16 3.39 -2.11
N GLY A 44 1.77 2.35 -1.57
CA GLY A 44 2.33 1.23 -2.34
C GLY A 44 3.84 1.29 -2.54
N ILE A 45 4.49 2.44 -2.33
CA ILE A 45 5.96 2.52 -2.27
C ILE A 45 6.44 2.16 -0.86
N GLY A 46 6.99 0.95 -0.73
CA GLY A 46 7.70 0.49 0.48
C GLY A 46 9.23 0.71 0.39
N PRO A 47 10.00 0.31 1.42
CA PRO A 47 11.45 0.56 1.49
C PRO A 47 12.24 -0.02 0.32
N LYS A 48 11.85 -1.22 -0.13
CA LYS A 48 12.51 -1.89 -1.24
C LYS A 48 12.31 -1.15 -2.57
N THR A 49 11.09 -0.66 -2.81
CA THR A 49 10.76 0.09 -4.02
C THR A 49 11.41 1.47 -3.99
N GLU A 50 11.38 2.14 -2.84
CA GLU A 50 12.06 3.41 -2.62
C GLU A 50 13.56 3.30 -2.90
N ALA A 51 14.24 2.28 -2.36
CA ALA A 51 15.66 2.06 -2.59
C ALA A 51 16.00 1.84 -4.07
N ARG A 52 15.14 1.14 -4.83
CA ARG A 52 15.31 0.95 -6.28
C ARG A 52 15.26 2.28 -7.04
N PHE A 53 14.35 3.18 -6.68
CA PHE A 53 14.26 4.50 -7.30
C PHE A 53 15.40 5.43 -6.84
N HIS A 54 15.80 5.39 -5.58
CA HIS A 54 16.95 6.15 -5.08
C HIS A 54 18.26 5.76 -5.78
N ALA A 55 18.44 4.49 -6.15
CA ALA A 55 19.58 4.04 -6.94
C ALA A 55 19.61 4.64 -8.36
N LEU A 56 18.49 5.17 -8.84
CA LEU A 56 18.34 5.91 -10.10
C LEU A 56 18.28 7.43 -9.87
N GLU A 57 18.65 7.89 -8.67
CA GLU A 57 18.60 9.29 -8.23
C GLU A 57 17.18 9.92 -8.19
N ILE A 58 16.15 9.07 -8.16
CA ILE A 58 14.75 9.50 -8.13
C ILE A 58 14.27 9.57 -6.69
N LYS A 59 14.07 10.77 -6.15
CA LYS A 59 13.71 10.99 -4.74
C LYS A 59 12.30 11.55 -4.55
N THR A 60 11.86 12.38 -5.50
CA THR A 60 10.58 13.09 -5.42
C THR A 60 9.55 12.56 -6.40
N VAL A 61 8.27 12.86 -6.16
CA VAL A 61 7.20 12.58 -7.12
C VAL A 61 7.48 13.28 -8.45
N LYS A 62 8.02 14.51 -8.41
CA LYS A 62 8.44 15.24 -9.61
C LYS A 62 9.49 14.47 -10.43
N ASP A 63 10.46 13.84 -9.78
CA ASP A 63 11.45 13.00 -10.46
C ASP A 63 10.79 11.76 -11.06
N LEU A 64 9.89 11.12 -10.31
CA LEU A 64 9.20 9.92 -10.74
C LEU A 64 8.25 10.18 -11.94
N LYS A 65 7.68 11.39 -12.07
CA LYS A 65 6.89 11.82 -13.25
C LYS A 65 7.70 11.80 -14.55
N LYS A 66 9.05 11.84 -14.51
CA LYS A 66 9.91 11.79 -15.71
C LYS A 66 9.85 10.42 -16.41
N PHE A 67 9.42 9.37 -15.72
CA PHE A 67 9.30 8.05 -16.32
C PHE A 67 8.06 7.96 -17.21
N SER A 68 8.24 7.33 -18.36
CA SER A 68 7.12 6.89 -19.20
C SER A 68 6.35 5.76 -18.54
N ARG A 69 5.08 5.59 -18.93
CA ARG A 69 4.23 4.48 -18.49
C ARG A 69 4.89 3.12 -18.76
N LYS A 70 5.50 2.97 -19.93
CA LYS A 70 6.19 1.73 -20.34
C LYS A 70 7.38 1.40 -19.45
N GLN A 71 8.22 2.39 -19.12
CA GLN A 71 9.37 2.17 -18.22
C GLN A 71 8.92 1.73 -16.83
N LEU A 72 7.86 2.34 -16.28
CA LEU A 72 7.34 1.93 -14.97
C LEU A 72 6.72 0.53 -15.03
N GLU A 73 6.01 0.20 -16.10
CA GLU A 73 5.49 -1.15 -16.34
C GLU A 73 6.61 -2.20 -16.44
N GLU A 74 7.69 -1.92 -17.16
CA GLU A 74 8.85 -2.82 -17.26
C GLU A 74 9.52 -3.05 -15.90
N MET A 75 9.57 -2.03 -15.05
CA MET A 75 10.21 -2.11 -13.73
C MET A 75 9.34 -2.80 -12.66
N LEU A 76 8.01 -2.63 -12.74
CA LEU A 76 7.08 -2.92 -11.64
C LEU A 76 5.82 -3.69 -12.06
N GLY A 77 5.72 -4.10 -13.32
CA GLY A 77 4.57 -4.78 -13.91
C GLY A 77 3.30 -3.93 -13.87
N LYS A 78 2.16 -4.59 -13.65
CA LYS A 78 0.84 -3.93 -13.55
C LYS A 78 0.82 -2.76 -12.55
N TRP A 79 1.52 -2.90 -11.43
CA TRP A 79 1.58 -1.85 -10.42
C TRP A 79 2.35 -0.60 -10.91
N GLY A 80 3.30 -0.76 -11.85
CA GLY A 80 3.96 0.36 -12.51
C GLY A 80 3.02 1.23 -13.33
N ILE A 81 2.04 0.62 -13.99
CA ILE A 81 0.96 1.33 -14.71
C ILE A 81 0.13 2.15 -13.72
N GLU A 82 -0.27 1.55 -12.60
CA GLU A 82 -1.02 2.27 -11.56
C GLU A 82 -0.19 3.40 -10.95
N LEU A 83 1.10 3.17 -10.72
CA LEU A 83 2.02 4.16 -10.18
C LEU A 83 2.13 5.37 -11.13
N TYR A 84 2.17 5.13 -12.45
CA TYR A 84 2.21 6.19 -13.46
C TYR A 84 1.02 7.16 -13.34
N GLU A 85 -0.19 6.63 -13.13
CA GLU A 85 -1.40 7.45 -12.94
C GLU A 85 -1.40 8.13 -11.56
N LYS A 86 -1.06 7.37 -10.49
CA LYS A 86 -1.02 7.86 -9.11
C LYS A 86 -0.12 9.07 -8.92
N VAL A 87 1.10 9.06 -9.48
CA VAL A 87 2.04 10.20 -9.37
C VAL A 87 1.58 11.46 -10.13
N ARG A 88 0.56 11.31 -10.99
CA ARG A 88 -0.10 12.40 -11.72
C ARG A 88 -1.46 12.77 -11.09
N GLY A 89 -1.71 12.31 -9.87
CA GLY A 89 -2.94 12.60 -9.14
C GLY A 89 -4.17 11.84 -9.64
N ARG A 90 -4.00 10.83 -10.49
CA ARG A 90 -5.09 10.05 -11.07
C ARG A 90 -5.20 8.72 -10.33
N ASP A 91 -6.31 8.53 -9.64
CA ASP A 91 -6.63 7.31 -8.91
C ASP A 91 -8.16 7.10 -8.94
N GLU A 92 -8.60 6.28 -9.88
CA GLU A 92 -10.03 5.97 -10.11
C GLU A 92 -10.51 4.79 -9.24
N SER A 93 -9.71 4.36 -8.26
CA SER A 93 -10.12 3.27 -7.37
C SER A 93 -11.42 3.65 -6.65
N PRO A 94 -12.50 2.86 -6.77
CA PRO A 94 -13.75 3.17 -6.12
C PRO A 94 -13.61 3.07 -4.60
N LEU A 95 -14.42 3.85 -3.88
CA LEU A 95 -14.56 3.67 -2.45
C LEU A 95 -15.23 2.30 -2.19
N GLN A 96 -14.54 1.43 -1.46
CA GLN A 96 -15.09 0.15 -1.04
C GLN A 96 -15.63 0.29 0.39
N GLU A 97 -16.95 0.42 0.53
CA GLU A 97 -17.62 0.55 1.83
C GLU A 97 -17.65 -0.77 2.59
N VAL A 98 -17.80 -1.89 1.88
CA VAL A 98 -17.85 -3.22 2.45
C VAL A 98 -16.67 -4.05 1.97
N TRP A 99 -15.84 -4.49 2.92
CA TRP A 99 -14.74 -5.40 2.66
C TRP A 99 -15.02 -6.76 3.28
N ILE A 100 -15.01 -7.80 2.44
CA ILE A 100 -15.16 -9.19 2.88
C ILE A 100 -13.75 -9.80 2.97
N PRO A 101 -13.33 -10.30 4.15
CA PRO A 101 -12.05 -10.99 4.29
C PRO A 101 -11.94 -12.15 3.29
N LYS A 102 -10.76 -12.33 2.69
CA LYS A 102 -10.51 -13.42 1.71
C LYS A 102 -9.65 -14.56 2.26
N SER A 103 -9.02 -14.34 3.41
CA SER A 103 -8.17 -15.34 4.07
C SER A 103 -8.20 -15.12 5.59
N ILE A 104 -7.90 -16.20 6.32
CA ILE A 104 -7.65 -16.19 7.76
C ILE A 104 -6.28 -16.82 7.94
N GLY A 105 -5.39 -16.10 8.62
CA GLY A 105 -4.04 -16.55 8.92
C GLY A 105 -3.64 -16.16 10.32
N GLU A 106 -2.70 -16.92 10.86
CA GLU A 106 -2.05 -16.64 12.13
C GLU A 106 -0.58 -17.05 11.99
N GLN A 107 0.28 -16.22 12.57
CA GLN A 107 1.72 -16.40 12.53
C GLN A 107 2.27 -16.05 13.91
N GLU A 108 3.34 -16.74 14.30
CA GLU A 108 4.05 -16.50 15.54
C GLU A 108 5.53 -16.31 15.20
N THR A 109 6.11 -15.21 15.67
CA THR A 109 7.56 -15.01 15.67
C THR A 109 8.10 -15.43 17.03
N PHE A 110 8.96 -16.44 17.06
CA PHE A 110 9.53 -16.95 18.31
C PHE A 110 10.60 -15.99 18.85
N GLU A 111 10.78 -15.97 20.17
CA GLU A 111 11.82 -15.15 20.82
C GLU A 111 13.24 -15.58 20.44
N LYS A 112 13.42 -16.88 20.13
CA LYS A 112 14.70 -17.46 19.74
C LYS A 112 14.49 -18.38 18.55
N ASP A 113 15.42 -18.31 17.61
CA ASP A 113 15.48 -19.24 16.49
C ASP A 113 15.64 -20.66 17.03
N THR A 114 14.87 -21.60 16.47
CA THR A 114 14.85 -22.98 16.93
C THR A 114 14.61 -23.93 15.77
N LEU A 115 15.28 -25.07 15.80
CA LEU A 115 15.05 -26.21 14.92
C LEU A 115 14.42 -27.39 15.68
N ASN A 116 14.00 -27.18 16.93
CA ASN A 116 13.38 -28.21 17.75
C ASN A 116 12.00 -28.55 17.16
N ALA A 117 11.89 -29.71 16.52
CA ALA A 117 10.68 -30.16 15.87
C ALA A 117 9.50 -30.28 16.84
N ASP A 118 9.70 -30.82 18.05
CA ASP A 118 8.63 -31.00 19.04
C ASP A 118 8.03 -29.65 19.45
N PHE A 119 8.89 -28.66 19.70
CA PHE A 119 8.44 -27.30 19.97
C PHE A 119 7.66 -26.73 18.79
N ILE A 120 8.22 -26.79 17.57
CA ILE A 120 7.58 -26.25 16.36
C ILE A 120 6.20 -26.89 16.13
N PHE A 121 6.10 -28.22 16.21
CA PHE A 121 4.83 -28.93 16.04
C PHE A 121 3.83 -28.59 17.15
N SER A 122 4.29 -28.39 18.38
CA SER A 122 3.41 -27.95 19.47
C SER A 122 2.80 -26.57 19.20
N ARG A 123 3.59 -25.62 18.69
CA ARG A 123 3.12 -24.27 18.31
C ARG A 123 2.22 -24.30 17.09
N LEU A 124 2.62 -25.06 16.06
CA LEU A 124 1.81 -25.25 14.86
C LEU A 124 0.42 -25.79 15.20
N LYS A 125 0.32 -26.77 16.11
CA LYS A 125 -0.96 -27.32 16.56
C LYS A 125 -1.86 -26.23 17.16
N VAL A 126 -1.31 -25.34 17.99
CA VAL A 126 -2.05 -24.21 18.57
C VAL A 126 -2.53 -23.24 17.49
N ILE A 127 -1.64 -22.86 16.57
CA ILE A 127 -1.97 -21.96 15.44
C ILE A 127 -3.09 -22.56 14.58
N CYS A 128 -3.00 -23.85 14.23
CA CYS A 128 -4.04 -24.55 13.46
C CYS A 128 -5.39 -24.54 14.18
N GLN A 129 -5.40 -24.80 15.49
CA GLN A 129 -6.62 -24.76 16.31
C GLN A 129 -7.24 -23.35 16.32
N ASN A 130 -6.43 -22.31 16.47
CA ASN A 130 -6.92 -20.92 16.48
C ASN A 130 -7.47 -20.50 15.11
N VAL A 131 -6.76 -20.83 14.03
CA VAL A 131 -7.23 -20.55 12.66
C VAL A 131 -8.55 -21.28 12.39
N PHE A 132 -8.66 -22.56 12.76
CA PHE A 132 -9.89 -23.33 12.58
C PHE A 132 -11.05 -22.74 13.38
N ARG A 133 -10.82 -22.37 14.65
CA ARG A 133 -11.84 -21.71 15.49
C ARG A 133 -12.34 -20.42 14.85
N ARG A 134 -11.42 -19.53 14.43
CA ARG A 134 -11.78 -18.27 13.77
C ARG A 134 -12.50 -18.51 12.44
N PHE A 135 -12.10 -19.52 11.69
CA PHE A 135 -12.80 -19.93 10.47
C PHE A 135 -14.26 -20.33 10.77
N SER A 136 -14.50 -21.20 11.75
CA SER A 136 -15.85 -21.61 12.15
C SER A 136 -16.73 -20.45 12.60
N GLU A 137 -16.15 -19.43 13.26
CA GLU A 137 -16.86 -18.23 13.72
C GLU A 137 -17.10 -17.19 12.60
N SER A 138 -16.26 -17.19 11.56
CA SER A 138 -16.22 -16.13 10.53
C SER A 138 -17.26 -16.25 9.41
N GLY A 139 -18.01 -17.36 9.35
CA GLY A 139 -19.02 -17.59 8.30
C GLY A 139 -18.45 -17.86 6.90
N PHE A 140 -17.15 -18.12 6.76
CA PHE A 140 -16.55 -18.54 5.50
C PHE A 140 -17.13 -19.88 5.03
N GLN A 141 -17.55 -19.95 3.77
CA GLN A 141 -18.25 -21.12 3.22
C GLN A 141 -17.33 -22.11 2.47
N SER A 142 -16.16 -21.67 2.00
CA SER A 142 -15.23 -22.53 1.29
C SER A 142 -13.80 -21.98 1.28
N PHE A 143 -12.83 -22.88 1.11
CA PHE A 143 -11.46 -22.53 0.78
C PHE A 143 -11.38 -22.31 -0.73
N ARG A 144 -11.03 -21.10 -1.19
CA ARG A 144 -10.64 -20.89 -2.59
C ARG A 144 -9.22 -21.42 -2.75
N THR A 145 -9.07 -22.65 -3.20
CA THR A 145 -7.84 -23.17 -3.81
C THR A 145 -7.63 -22.55 -5.19
#